data_AF-A0A1Y2CKL1-F1
#
_entry.id   AF-A0A1Y2CKL1-F1
#
_cell.length_a   1.000
_cell.length_b   1.000
_cell.length_c   1.000
_cell.angle_alpha   90.00
_cell.angle_beta   90.00
_cell.angle_gamma   90.00
#
_symmetry.space_group_name_H-M   'P 1'
#
loop_
_entity.id
_entity.type
_entity.pdbx_description
1 polymer ?
#
loop_
_entity_poly.entity_id
_entity_poly.type
_entity_poly.pdbx_seq_one_letter_code
_entity_poly.pdbx_strand_id
1 'polypeptide(L)' 'IEAPPSVFPKKKYCDITGLKAIYTDPKTGLRYYDSTVYKYIQEQPQGTIQGYLGLRNAAVNLK' A
#
# COMPACT_ATOMS: atom_id res chain seq x y z
N ILE A 1 -0.37 -6.88 -29.39
CA ILE A 1 0.96 -6.32 -29.04
C ILE A 1 0.94 -6.05 -27.55
N GLU A 2 1.79 -6.72 -26.78
CA GLU A 2 1.94 -6.49 -25.34
C GLU A 2 3.15 -5.57 -25.10
N ALA A 3 2.98 -4.57 -24.23
CA ALA A 3 4.08 -3.68 -23.88
C ALA A 3 5.07 -4.41 -22.95
N PRO A 4 6.39 -4.21 -23.13
CA PRO A 4 7.37 -4.79 -22.24
C PRO A 4 7.24 -4.23 -20.81
N PRO A 5 7.55 -5.02 -19.78
CA PRO A 5 7.48 -4.55 -18.39
C PRO A 5 8.53 -3.46 -18.11
N SER A 6 8.21 -2.56 -17.19
CA SER A 6 9.16 -1.53 -16.74
C SER A 6 10.36 -2.15 -16.03
N VAL A 7 11.57 -1.77 -16.47
CA VAL A 7 12.84 -2.17 -15.83
C VAL A 7 13.18 -1.26 -14.63
N PHE A 8 12.66 -0.03 -14.63
CA PHE A 8 12.94 0.92 -13.55
C PHE A 8 12.17 0.60 -12.27
N PRO A 9 12.80 0.77 -11.09
CA PRO A 9 12.14 0.53 -9.82
C PRO A 9 10.98 1.52 -9.62
N LYS A 10 9.81 0.99 -9.27
CA LYS A 10 8.62 1.80 -9.01
C LYS A 10 8.82 2.61 -7.73
N LYS A 11 8.48 3.91 -7.78
CA LYS A 11 8.41 4.76 -6.59
C LYS A 11 7.30 4.26 -5.67
N LYS A 12 7.56 4.26 -4.36
CA LYS A 12 6.60 3.85 -3.34
C LYS A 12 5.95 5.11 -2.75
N TYR A 13 4.63 5.13 -2.76
CA TYR A 13 3.82 6.19 -2.16
C TYR A 13 2.95 5.60 -1.06
N CYS A 14 2.55 6.46 -0.13
CA CYS A 14 1.66 6.13 0.96
C CYS A 14 0.28 5.87 0.37
N ASP A 15 -0.33 4.77 0.80
CA ASP A 15 -1.61 4.31 0.25
C ASP A 15 -2.79 5.19 0.73
N ILE A 16 -2.56 6.05 1.75
CA ILE A 16 -3.57 6.94 2.34
C ILE A 16 -3.37 8.38 1.87
N THR A 17 -2.15 8.94 2.04
CA THR A 17 -1.88 10.36 1.80
C THR A 17 -1.30 10.66 0.43
N GLY A 18 -0.81 9.66 -0.31
CA GLY A 18 -0.13 9.84 -1.60
C GLY A 18 1.29 10.41 -1.51
N LEU A 19 1.78 10.76 -0.31
CA LEU A 19 3.16 11.20 -0.10
C LEU A 19 4.16 10.07 -0.31
N LYS A 20 5.44 10.38 -0.58
CA LYS A 20 6.48 9.36 -0.79
C LYS A 20 6.66 8.50 0.46
N ALA A 21 6.31 7.21 0.39
CA ALA A 21 6.43 6.31 1.54
C ALA A 21 7.80 5.64 1.57
N ILE A 22 8.44 5.68 2.74
CA ILE A 22 9.71 4.99 3.01
C ILE A 22 9.46 3.70 3.79
N TYR A 23 8.35 3.65 4.53
CA TYR A 23 8.02 2.55 5.43
C TYR A 23 6.84 1.73 4.92
N THR A 24 6.79 0.47 5.36
CA THR A 24 5.70 -0.47 5.08
C THR A 24 5.38 -1.20 6.37
N ASP A 25 4.10 -1.30 6.70
CA ASP A 25 3.65 -2.01 7.89
C ASP A 25 3.72 -3.53 7.65
N PRO A 26 4.42 -4.31 8.50
CA PRO A 26 4.52 -5.76 8.33
C PRO A 26 3.20 -6.51 8.58
N LYS A 27 2.24 -5.92 9.32
CA LYS A 27 0.96 -6.56 9.61
C LYS A 27 -0.03 -6.43 8.44
N THR A 28 -0.17 -5.21 7.92
CA THR A 28 -1.16 -4.91 6.87
C THR A 28 -0.57 -4.87 5.47
N GLY A 29 0.74 -4.69 5.32
CA GLY A 29 1.38 -4.47 4.01
C GLY A 29 1.12 -3.08 3.41
N LEU A 30 0.48 -2.16 4.15
CA LEU A 30 0.26 -0.78 3.73
C LEU A 30 1.54 0.05 3.85
N ARG A 31 1.71 0.97 2.90
CA ARG A 31 2.83 1.90 2.86
C ARG A 31 2.45 3.20 3.55
N TYR A 32 3.33 3.71 4.40
CA TYR A 32 3.10 4.94 5.16
C TYR A 32 4.29 5.90 5.12
N TYR A 33 4.01 7.18 5.35
CA TYR A 33 5.00 8.25 5.34
C TYR A 33 5.59 8.49 6.73
N ASP A 34 4.73 8.63 7.74
CA ASP A 34 5.08 9.07 9.08
C ASP A 34 4.34 8.27 10.17
N SER A 35 4.67 8.55 11.43
CA SER A 35 4.09 7.85 12.58
C SER A 35 2.60 8.12 12.79
N THR A 36 2.07 9.27 12.35
CA THR A 36 0.64 9.57 12.52
C THR A 36 -0.21 8.67 11.62
N VAL A 37 0.21 8.50 10.37
CA VAL A 37 -0.43 7.56 9.43
C VAL A 37 -0.28 6.12 9.92
N TYR A 38 0.86 5.75 10.52
CA TYR A 38 1.02 4.42 11.10
C TYR A 38 -0.01 4.13 12.20
N LYS A 39 -0.23 5.06 13.14
CA LYS A 39 -1.26 4.91 14.17
C LYS A 39 -2.66 4.81 13.57
N TYR A 40 -2.95 5.65 12.58
CA TYR A 40 -4.22 5.59 11.87
C TYR A 40 -4.45 4.21 11.21
N ILE A 41 -3.43 3.64 10.56
CA ILE A 41 -3.49 2.29 9.96
C ILE A 41 -3.82 1.23 11.00
N GLN A 42 -3.24 1.32 12.21
CA GLN A 42 -3.47 0.33 13.28
C GLN A 42 -4.92 0.32 13.79
N GLU A 43 -5.63 1.45 13.67
CA GLU A 43 -7.03 1.58 14.07
C GLU A 43 -8.03 1.19 12.96
N GLN A 44 -7.54 0.96 11.73
CA GLN A 44 -8.43 0.65 10.61
C GLN A 44 -8.91 -0.81 10.60
N PRO A 45 -10.18 -1.06 10.24
CA PRO A 45 -10.69 -2.40 10.07
C PRO A 45 -10.10 -3.07 8.82
N GLN A 46 -10.04 -4.41 8.85
CA GLN A 46 -9.43 -5.21 7.77
C GLN A 46 -10.07 -4.95 6.39
N GLY A 47 -11.37 -4.67 6.34
CA GLY A 47 -12.06 -4.35 5.08
C GLY A 47 -11.51 -3.09 4.40
N THR A 48 -11.24 -2.04 5.17
CA THR A 48 -10.64 -0.80 4.67
C THR A 48 -9.20 -1.05 4.19
N ILE A 49 -8.43 -1.83 4.94
CA ILE A 49 -7.05 -2.20 4.57
C ILE A 49 -7.04 -2.97 3.24
N GLN A 50 -7.93 -3.95 3.06
CA GLN A 50 -8.05 -4.67 1.80
C GLN A 50 -8.49 -3.76 0.65
N GLY A 51 -9.38 -2.79 0.90
CA GLY A 51 -9.74 -1.76 -0.08
C GLY A 51 -8.52 -0.97 -0.57
N TYR A 52 -7.69 -0.47 0.35
CA TYR A 52 -6.45 0.24 0.00
C TYR A 52 -5.45 -0.65 -0.75
N LEU A 53 -5.29 -1.91 -0.32
CA LEU A 53 -4.44 -2.87 -1.03
C LEU A 53 -4.99 -3.19 -2.43
N GLY A 54 -6.31 -3.25 -2.59
CA GLY A 54 -6.98 -3.50 -3.86
C GLY A 54 -6.72 -2.39 -4.88
N LEU A 55 -6.80 -1.12 -4.44
CA LEU A 55 -6.44 0.04 -5.27
C LEU A 55 -5.00 -0.01 -5.78
N ARG A 56 -4.08 -0.55 -4.96
CA ARG A 56 -2.66 -0.75 -5.34
C ARG A 56 -2.44 -2.01 -6.19
N ASN A 57 -3.46 -2.82 -6.44
CA ASN A 57 -3.35 -4.16 -7.01
C ASN A 57 -2.44 -5.10 -6.19
N ALA A 58 -2.50 -4.98 -4.86
CA ALA A 58 -1.74 -5.78 -3.90
C ALA A 58 -2.64 -6.57 -2.93
N ALA A 59 -3.96 -6.55 -3.12
CA ALA A 59 -4.88 -7.36 -2.35
C ALA A 59 -4.68 -8.84 -2.67
N VAL A 60 -4.48 -9.64 -1.62
CA VAL A 60 -4.35 -11.10 -1.75
C VAL A 60 -5.74 -11.71 -1.67
N ASN A 61 -6.30 -12.10 -2.81
CA ASN A 61 -7.52 -12.89 -2.86
C ASN A 61 -7.17 -14.36 -2.69
N LEU A 62 -7.46 -14.92 -1.52
CA LEU A 62 -7.41 -16.37 -1.30
C LEU A 62 -8.65 -16.96 -1.98
N LYS A 63 -8.44 -17.80 -3.01
CA LYS A 63 -9.48 -18.60 -3.67
C LYS A 63 -9.60 -19.95 -3.00
#